data_AF-A0A661VKT9-F1
#
_entry.id   AF-A0A661VKT9-F1
#
_cell.length_a   1.000
_cell.length_b   1.000
_cell.length_c   1.000
_cell.angle_alpha   90.00
_cell.angle_beta   90.00
_cell.angle_gamma   90.00
#
_symmetry.space_group_name_H-M   'P 1'
#
loop_
_entity.id
_entity.type
_entity.pdbx_description
1 polymer ?
#
loop_
_entity_poly.entity_id
_entity_poly.type
_entity_poly.pdbx_seq_one_letter_code
_entity_poly.pdbx_strand_id
1 'polypeptide(L)'
;MSNKYDVIIVGGGPAGIFAALELCQASELSILLLEKGRDIDERSCPFIGQGISCPPCSPCHLVCGLGGAGAFSDGKLTLSAEVGGRLAHYLGVERTEQLIQYVDSVYLRFGGTDRVYGVGEEIEALKRRAILADLRLI
;
A
#
# COMPACT_ATOMS: atom_id res chain seq x y z
N MET A 1 -25.88 22.45 -10.36
CA MET A 1 -25.61 22.82 -8.96
C MET A 1 -24.18 22.41 -8.66
N SER A 2 -23.38 23.23 -7.99
CA SER A 2 -22.04 22.82 -7.55
C SER A 2 -22.18 21.93 -6.33
N ASN A 3 -21.75 20.67 -6.43
CA ASN A 3 -21.67 19.81 -5.25
C ASN A 3 -20.60 20.40 -4.32
N LYS A 4 -20.97 20.64 -3.06
CA LYS A 4 -20.05 21.07 -2.00
C LYS A 4 -19.60 19.83 -1.22
N TYR A 5 -18.29 19.71 -1.05
CA TYR A 5 -17.64 18.68 -0.25
C TYR A 5 -16.73 19.35 0.75
N ASP A 6 -16.67 18.83 1.97
CA ASP A 6 -15.80 19.32 3.03
C ASP A 6 -14.35 18.85 2.81
N VAL A 7 -14.19 17.64 2.26
CA VAL A 7 -12.89 17.04 1.94
C VAL A 7 -12.91 16.45 0.54
N ILE A 8 -11.87 16.75 -0.25
CA ILE A 8 -11.63 16.15 -1.56
C ILE A 8 -10.31 15.38 -1.49
N ILE A 9 -10.37 14.08 -1.79
CA ILE A 9 -9.23 13.16 -1.84
C ILE A 9 -8.95 12.85 -3.31
N VAL A 10 -7.71 13.09 -3.74
CA VAL A 10 -7.28 12.82 -5.12
C VAL A 10 -6.34 11.61 -5.12
N GLY A 11 -6.80 10.53 -5.74
CA GLY A 11 -6.13 9.23 -5.83
C GLY A 11 -6.84 8.17 -4.99
N GLY A 12 -7.32 7.13 -5.65
CA GLY A 12 -7.94 5.95 -5.06
C GLY A 12 -6.96 4.84 -4.73
N GLY A 13 -5.71 5.17 -4.40
CA GLY A 13 -4.74 4.20 -3.87
C GLY A 13 -4.97 3.89 -2.39
N PRO A 14 -4.15 3.03 -1.77
CA PRO A 14 -4.30 2.67 -0.35
C PRO A 14 -4.39 3.90 0.57
N ALA A 15 -3.49 4.89 0.39
CA ALA A 15 -3.51 6.11 1.20
C ALA A 15 -4.85 6.88 1.08
N GLY A 16 -5.40 7.01 -0.13
CA GLY A 16 -6.65 7.75 -0.35
C GLY A 16 -7.88 6.99 0.13
N ILE A 17 -7.95 5.68 -0.13
CA ILE A 17 -9.06 4.82 0.32
C ILE A 17 -9.09 4.75 1.85
N PHE A 18 -7.94 4.55 2.51
CA PHE A 18 -7.91 4.51 3.97
C PHE A 18 -8.16 5.88 4.59
N ALA A 19 -7.67 6.98 4.00
CA ALA A 19 -8.04 8.32 4.46
C ALA A 19 -9.56 8.56 4.37
N ALA A 20 -10.20 8.15 3.26
CA ALA A 20 -11.64 8.25 3.11
C ALA A 20 -12.38 7.38 4.14
N LEU A 21 -11.93 6.14 4.35
CA LEU A 21 -12.50 5.23 5.34
C LEU A 21 -12.46 5.82 6.75
N GLU A 22 -11.30 6.29 7.19
CA GLU A 22 -11.11 6.90 8.52
C GLU A 22 -12.00 8.14 8.69
N LEU A 23 -12.05 9.02 7.70
CA LEU A 23 -12.89 10.23 7.76
C LEU A 23 -14.38 9.89 7.81
N CYS A 24 -14.83 8.91 7.01
CA CYS A 24 -16.22 8.44 7.02
C CYS A 24 -16.62 7.80 8.37
N GLN A 25 -15.68 7.20 9.08
CA GLN A 25 -15.94 6.58 10.39
C GLN A 25 -15.86 7.58 11.54
N ALA A 26 -14.98 8.57 11.45
CA ALA A 26 -14.70 9.52 12.52
C ALA A 26 -15.55 10.80 12.46
N SER A 27 -16.27 11.05 11.36
CA SER A 27 -16.96 12.32 11.13
C SER A 27 -18.17 12.20 10.20
N GLU A 28 -19.02 13.23 10.19
CA GLU A 28 -20.14 13.38 9.26
C GLU A 28 -19.79 14.25 8.03
N LEU A 29 -18.50 14.35 7.69
CA LEU A 29 -18.02 15.18 6.59
C LEU A 29 -18.49 14.65 5.23
N SER A 30 -18.86 15.57 4.34
CA SER A 30 -19.11 15.27 2.93
C SER A 30 -17.78 15.07 2.20
N ILE A 31 -17.47 13.84 1.80
CA ILE A 31 -16.16 13.46 1.24
C ILE A 31 -16.32 13.08 -0.23
N LEU A 32 -15.45 13.63 -1.09
CA LEU A 32 -15.31 13.24 -2.48
C LEU A 32 -13.95 12.57 -2.70
N LEU A 33 -13.94 11.31 -3.11
CA LEU A 33 -12.74 10.63 -3.60
C LEU A 33 -12.74 10.60 -5.13
N LEU A 34 -11.67 11.09 -5.75
CA LEU A 34 -11.48 11.11 -7.20
C LEU A 34 -10.33 10.18 -7.59
N GLU A 35 -10.57 9.30 -8.54
CA GLU A 35 -9.54 8.45 -9.13
C GLU A 35 -9.53 8.65 -10.66
N LYS A 36 -8.32 8.75 -11.24
CA LYS A 36 -8.13 8.98 -12.68
C LYS A 36 -8.34 7.72 -13.49
N GLY A 37 -8.00 6.56 -12.94
CA GLY A 37 -8.17 5.26 -13.56
C GLY A 37 -9.57 4.70 -13.36
N ARG A 38 -9.70 3.40 -13.62
CA ARG A 38 -10.98 2.67 -13.58
C ARG A 38 -11.22 2.00 -12.24
N ASP A 39 -12.46 1.55 -12.04
CA ASP A 39 -12.81 0.66 -10.93
C ASP A 39 -12.06 -0.69 -11.05
N ILE A 40 -11.86 -1.38 -9.93
CA ILE A 40 -10.99 -2.56 -9.81
C ILE A 40 -11.35 -3.65 -10.81
N ASP A 41 -12.64 -3.93 -11.00
CA ASP A 41 -13.14 -4.98 -11.90
C ASP A 41 -12.93 -4.64 -13.38
N GLU A 42 -12.77 -3.35 -13.70
CA GLU A 42 -12.55 -2.84 -15.05
C GLU A 42 -11.07 -2.59 -15.36
N ARG A 43 -10.18 -2.85 -14.40
CA ARG A 43 -8.73 -2.69 -14.60
C ARG A 43 -8.16 -3.94 -15.25
N SER A 44 -7.72 -3.80 -16.49
CA SER A 44 -6.98 -4.84 -17.21
C SER A 44 -5.88 -4.23 -18.07
N CYS A 45 -4.69 -4.81 -17.99
CA CYS A 45 -3.58 -4.45 -18.87
C CYS A 45 -3.52 -5.44 -20.03
N PRO A 46 -3.76 -5.02 -21.27
CA PRO A 46 -3.77 -5.92 -22.41
C PRO A 46 -2.38 -6.50 -22.72
N PHE A 47 -1.31 -5.91 -22.18
CA PHE A 47 0.07 -6.26 -22.54
C PHE A 47 0.74 -7.21 -21.54
N ILE A 48 0.13 -7.46 -20.37
CA ILE A 48 0.67 -8.43 -19.41
C ILE A 48 0.69 -9.82 -20.03
N GLY A 49 1.81 -10.53 -19.88
CA GLY A 49 1.96 -11.90 -20.37
C GLY A 49 2.13 -12.04 -21.88
N GLN A 50 2.15 -10.94 -22.64
CA GLN A 50 2.31 -10.99 -24.10
C GLN A 50 3.77 -11.04 -24.59
N GLY A 51 4.74 -10.97 -23.67
CA GLY A 51 6.17 -10.97 -24.03
C GLY A 51 6.64 -9.72 -24.79
N ILE A 52 5.81 -8.67 -24.85
CA ILE A 52 6.15 -7.39 -25.46
C ILE A 52 6.65 -6.41 -24.39
N SER A 53 7.46 -5.43 -24.82
CA SER A 53 7.88 -4.34 -23.94
C SER A 53 6.67 -3.51 -23.49
N CYS A 54 6.66 -3.09 -22.22
CA CYS A 54 5.61 -2.23 -21.68
C CYS A 54 5.54 -0.91 -22.46
N PRO A 55 4.42 -0.60 -23.14
CA PRO A 55 4.29 0.64 -23.88
C PRO A 55 3.92 1.81 -22.95
N PRO A 56 4.20 3.07 -23.36
CA PRO A 56 3.73 4.24 -22.64
C PRO A 56 2.20 4.30 -22.69
N CYS A 57 1.56 4.34 -21.52
CA CYS A 57 0.11 4.36 -21.36
C CYS A 57 -0.33 5.58 -20.53
N SER A 58 -1.53 6.11 -20.82
CA SER A 58 -2.08 7.27 -20.11
C SER A 58 -3.61 7.20 -20.07
N PRO A 59 -4.23 6.85 -18.92
CA PRO A 59 -3.63 6.25 -17.73
C PRO A 59 -3.11 4.82 -17.94
N CYS A 60 -2.17 4.38 -17.11
CA CYS A 60 -1.78 2.98 -17.01
C CYS A 60 -2.75 2.22 -16.10
N HIS A 61 -3.45 1.21 -16.60
CA HIS A 61 -4.39 0.44 -15.77
C HIS A 61 -3.72 -0.37 -14.64
N LEU A 62 -2.41 -0.63 -14.72
CA LEU A 62 -1.68 -1.32 -13.65
C LEU A 62 -1.41 -0.44 -12.43
N VAL A 63 -1.21 0.86 -12.62
CA VAL A 63 -0.82 1.78 -11.54
C VAL A 63 -1.85 2.87 -11.25
N CYS A 64 -2.82 3.09 -12.15
CA CYS A 64 -3.92 4.02 -11.99
C CYS A 64 -5.26 3.27 -11.97
N GLY A 65 -6.17 3.69 -11.08
CA GLY A 65 -7.45 3.05 -10.80
C GLY A 65 -7.65 2.76 -9.32
N LEU A 66 -8.83 2.25 -8.96
CA LEU A 66 -9.16 1.91 -7.58
C LEU A 66 -8.18 0.86 -7.03
N GLY A 67 -7.60 1.13 -5.85
CA GLY A 67 -6.51 0.35 -5.25
C GLY A 67 -5.10 0.77 -5.70
N GLY A 68 -4.98 1.72 -6.64
CA GLY A 68 -3.72 2.28 -7.12
C GLY A 68 -2.74 1.21 -7.63
N ALA A 69 -1.44 1.44 -7.46
CA ALA A 69 -0.39 0.49 -7.84
C ALA A 69 -0.37 -0.79 -6.97
N GLY A 70 -0.96 -0.75 -5.77
CA GLY A 70 -1.01 -1.91 -4.87
C GLY A 70 -1.92 -3.03 -5.37
N ALA A 71 -2.96 -2.70 -6.15
CA ALA A 71 -3.98 -3.64 -6.59
C ALA A 71 -3.45 -4.84 -7.40
N PHE A 72 -2.43 -4.62 -8.24
CA PHE A 72 -1.81 -5.67 -9.06
C PHE A 72 -0.40 -6.04 -8.57
N SER A 73 -0.13 -5.77 -7.29
CA SER A 73 1.09 -6.25 -6.62
C SER A 73 0.88 -7.66 -6.07
N ASP A 74 1.92 -8.25 -5.49
CA ASP A 74 1.80 -9.50 -4.73
C ASP A 74 1.16 -9.31 -3.34
N GLY A 75 0.78 -8.08 -2.98
CA GLY A 75 0.07 -7.77 -1.75
C GLY A 75 0.90 -7.90 -0.48
N LYS A 76 2.24 -7.95 -0.58
CA LYS A 76 3.09 -8.06 0.62
C LYS A 76 3.15 -6.75 1.40
N LEU A 77 2.79 -6.83 2.68
CA LEU A 77 2.97 -5.74 3.63
C LEU A 77 4.28 -5.94 4.38
N THR A 78 5.12 -4.90 4.41
CA THR A 78 6.37 -4.92 5.18
C THR A 78 6.09 -4.39 6.58
N LEU A 79 6.22 -5.27 7.58
CA LEU A 79 5.99 -4.94 8.98
C LEU A 79 7.28 -4.47 9.66
N SER A 80 7.95 -3.47 9.08
CA SER A 80 9.21 -2.93 9.58
C SER A 80 9.29 -1.42 9.37
N ALA A 81 9.73 -0.70 10.40
CA ALA A 81 9.98 0.75 10.34
C ALA A 81 11.23 1.12 9.53
N GLU A 82 12.05 0.13 9.13
CA GLU A 82 13.25 0.33 8.32
C GLU A 82 12.93 0.50 6.83
N VAL A 83 11.70 0.18 6.41
CA VAL A 83 11.22 0.25 5.02
C VAL A 83 10.11 1.29 4.92
N GLY A 84 9.97 1.94 3.76
CA GLY A 84 8.87 2.89 3.51
C GLY A 84 9.23 4.37 3.70
N GLY A 85 10.52 4.71 3.76
CA GLY A 85 10.99 6.10 3.68
C GLY A 85 11.50 6.66 5.00
N ARG A 86 11.02 7.85 5.38
CA ARG A 86 11.58 8.64 6.51
C ARG A 86 10.64 8.81 7.69
N LEU A 87 9.55 8.03 7.75
CA LEU A 87 8.51 8.21 8.79
C LEU A 87 9.07 8.02 10.21
N ALA A 88 9.92 7.01 10.40
CA ALA A 88 10.60 6.76 11.68
C ALA A 88 11.50 7.93 12.12
N HIS A 89 12.08 8.67 11.18
CA HIS A 89 12.88 9.87 11.49
C HIS A 89 12.00 11.04 11.97
N TYR A 90 10.74 11.10 11.54
CA TYR A 90 9.82 12.18 11.94
C TYR A 90 9.05 11.87 13.23
N LEU A 91 8.66 10.62 13.42
CA LEU A 91 7.76 10.22 14.53
C LEU A 91 8.46 9.42 15.63
N GLY A 92 9.69 8.96 15.40
CA GLY A 92 10.36 7.97 16.23
C GLY A 92 9.98 6.54 15.84
N VAL A 93 10.86 5.60 16.18
CA VAL A 93 10.72 4.18 15.81
C VAL A 93 9.46 3.58 16.46
N GLU A 94 9.30 3.77 17.77
CA GLU A 94 8.17 3.21 18.54
C GLU A 94 6.81 3.63 17.95
N ARG A 95 6.61 4.94 17.71
CA ARG A 95 5.37 5.45 17.13
C ARG A 95 5.13 4.95 15.70
N THR A 96 6.20 4.74 14.94
CA THR A 96 6.10 4.19 13.58
C THR A 96 5.67 2.73 13.61
N GLU A 97 6.22 1.94 14.52
CA GLU A 97 5.83 0.53 14.73
C GLU A 97 4.37 0.42 15.15
N GLN A 98 3.90 1.30 16.06
CA GLN A 98 2.49 1.37 16.45
C GLN A 98 1.57 1.67 15.25
N LEU A 99 1.97 2.58 14.37
CA LEU A 99 1.21 2.88 13.14
C LEU A 99 1.23 1.71 12.15
N ILE A 100 2.35 1.01 12.02
CA ILE A 100 2.45 -0.20 11.18
C ILE A 100 1.50 -1.29 11.70
N GLN A 101 1.49 -1.54 13.01
CA GLN A 101 0.58 -2.50 13.65
C GLN A 101 -0.88 -2.08 13.48
N TYR A 102 -1.18 -0.78 13.59
CA TYR A 102 -2.52 -0.26 13.33
C TYR A 102 -2.95 -0.57 11.89
N VAL A 103 -2.13 -0.22 10.90
CA VAL A 103 -2.42 -0.47 9.48
C VAL A 103 -2.60 -1.96 9.22
N ASP A 104 -1.70 -2.81 9.73
CA ASP A 104 -1.81 -4.27 9.62
C ASP A 104 -3.14 -4.79 10.18
N SER A 105 -3.55 -4.31 11.36
CA SER A 105 -4.84 -4.69 11.95
C SER A 105 -6.02 -4.32 11.06
N VAL A 106 -5.94 -3.19 10.32
CA VAL A 106 -6.98 -2.80 9.38
C VAL A 106 -7.04 -3.78 8.21
N TYR A 107 -5.90 -4.16 7.63
CA TYR A 107 -5.86 -5.15 6.56
C TYR A 107 -6.40 -6.51 7.00
N LEU A 108 -6.05 -6.98 8.20
CA LEU A 108 -6.59 -8.22 8.78
C LEU A 108 -8.13 -8.18 8.90
N ARG A 109 -8.71 -7.05 9.33
CA ARG A 109 -10.18 -6.88 9.40
C ARG A 109 -10.87 -7.02 8.04
N PHE A 110 -10.19 -6.64 6.96
CA PHE A 110 -10.70 -6.76 5.59
C PHE A 110 -10.31 -8.08 4.90
N GLY A 111 -9.85 -9.08 5.65
CA GLY A 111 -9.56 -10.42 5.14
C GLY A 111 -8.10 -10.65 4.72
N GLY A 112 -7.18 -9.78 5.14
CA GLY A 112 -5.74 -10.04 5.05
C GLY A 112 -5.33 -11.31 5.81
N THR A 113 -4.24 -11.96 5.38
CA THR A 113 -3.69 -13.13 6.07
C THR A 113 -2.94 -12.71 7.34
N ASP A 114 -3.08 -13.51 8.41
CA ASP A 114 -2.34 -13.38 9.66
C ASP A 114 -0.95 -14.04 9.62
N ARG A 115 -0.58 -14.63 8.48
CA ARG A 115 0.71 -15.30 8.33
C ARG A 115 1.84 -14.30 8.13
N VAL A 116 2.72 -14.23 9.12
CA VAL A 116 3.95 -13.45 9.05
C VAL A 116 5.10 -14.27 8.47
N TYR A 117 5.80 -13.71 7.48
CA TYR A 117 7.02 -14.28 6.90
C TYR A 117 8.24 -13.51 7.39
N GLY A 118 9.44 -14.12 7.29
CA GLY A 118 10.67 -13.44 7.72
C GLY A 118 10.92 -13.50 9.23
N VAL A 119 10.32 -14.46 9.93
CA VAL A 119 10.55 -14.75 11.36
C VAL A 119 11.13 -16.14 11.56
N GLY A 120 11.82 -16.37 12.68
CA GLY A 120 12.37 -17.67 13.08
C GLY A 120 13.88 -17.85 12.85
N GLU A 121 14.42 -18.99 13.29
CA GLU A 121 15.87 -19.27 13.29
C GLU A 121 16.49 -19.34 11.89
N GLU A 122 15.72 -19.77 10.89
CA GLU A 122 16.19 -19.83 9.49
C GLU A 122 16.61 -18.45 8.96
N ILE A 123 15.97 -17.39 9.44
CA ILE A 123 16.26 -16.01 9.06
C ILE A 123 17.60 -15.57 9.65
N GLU A 124 17.97 -16.02 10.85
CA GLU A 124 19.28 -15.71 11.43
C GLU A 124 20.43 -16.32 10.61
N ALA A 125 20.22 -17.51 10.07
CA ALA A 125 21.18 -18.10 9.13
C ALA A 125 21.30 -17.28 7.83
N LEU A 126 20.17 -16.77 7.30
CA LEU A 126 20.18 -15.89 6.13
C LEU A 126 20.84 -14.54 6.42
N LYS A 127 20.59 -13.94 7.59
CA LYS A 127 21.27 -12.70 8.03
C LYS A 127 22.78 -12.89 8.09
N ARG A 128 23.26 -13.99 8.68
CA ARG A 128 24.70 -14.29 8.71
C ARG A 128 25.28 -14.41 7.31
N ARG A 129 24.59 -15.10 6.39
CA ARG A 129 25.01 -15.21 4.99
C ARG A 129 25.03 -13.86 4.28
N ALA A 130 24.05 -13.00 4.53
CA ALA A 130 24.00 -11.65 3.98
C ALA A 130 25.20 -10.82 4.45
N ILE A 131 25.49 -10.83 5.76
CA ILE A 131 26.64 -10.11 6.34
C ILE A 131 27.97 -10.57 5.72
N LEU A 132 28.15 -11.89 5.52
CA LEU A 132 29.35 -12.43 4.87
C LEU A 132 29.51 -11.97 3.40
N ALA A 133 28.43 -11.53 2.77
CA ALA A 133 28.40 -10.97 1.43
C ALA A 133 28.35 -9.43 1.41
N ASP A 134 28.59 -8.77 2.55
CA ASP A 134 28.48 -7.31 2.71
C ASP A 134 27.07 -6.76 2.40
N LEU A 135 26.04 -7.57 2.67
CA LEU A 135 24.63 -7.24 2.52
C LEU A 135 23.94 -7.19 3.89
N ARG A 136 22.92 -6.34 4.01
CA ARG A 136 22.00 -6.33 5.16
C ARG A 136 20.67 -6.93 4.74
N LEU A 137 20.25 -7.98 5.44
CA LEU A 137 18.87 -8.47 5.35
C LEU A 137 18.01 -7.62 6.30
N ILE A 138 17.11 -6.86 5.70
CA ILE A 138 16.11 -6.01 6.37
C ILE A 138 14.82 -6.82 6.51
#